data_AF-A0A2J0N4W2-F1
#
_entry.id   AF-A0A2J0N4W2-F1
#
_cell.length_a   1.000
_cell.length_b   1.000
_cell.length_c   1.000
_cell.angle_alpha   90.00
_cell.angle_beta   90.00
_cell.angle_gamma   90.00
#
_symmetry.space_group_name_H-M   'P 1'
#
loop_
_entity.id
_entity.type
_entity.pdbx_description
1 polymer ?
#
loop_
_entity_poly.entity_id
_entity_poly.type
_entity_poly.pdbx_seq_one_letter_code
_entity_poly.pdbx_strand_id
1 'polypeptide(L)'
;MNQQELQKEIVKYYQKLPKETQEIFSSMKWLETLKQISLRYSLNDKQIETIGTETTLVLLGIIHSDEYENILKNELGLQKDSIEKMFTEIDESILKTIRPQLEETFYKNDEEEKDKIDKRFNDLSKETKDAIEKSDYQTKIYEIGQKYNLTVYQMGILGESTINVMLGITLPNKFGESLERLELPTEKTTEIINNINEGILKKIREQLVKNINQNKFSKDDESKTMLERPIESREEMLKHIEKPESINNYELPARSAFSTADAGGRITNEKESVKPITNYKLQMDQKELSAGEQETITDEQLPARSAFSTPASNASHSDEGWADAGGRITNLEKEKTHPILAQKLGGSFKIEPVETDHSLENITKNSSANSEIVKSSNVDPYRELPE
;
A
#
# COMPACT_ATOMS: atom_id res chain seq x y z
N MET A 1 8.86 -3.98 5.57
CA MET A 1 7.48 -4.43 5.78
C MET A 1 7.46 -5.91 6.02
N ASN A 2 6.74 -6.42 7.03
CA ASN A 2 6.60 -7.87 7.13
C ASN A 2 5.65 -8.37 6.04
N GLN A 3 5.82 -9.63 5.63
CA GLN A 3 5.06 -10.20 4.51
C GLN A 3 3.53 -10.17 4.73
N GLN A 4 3.08 -10.24 5.99
CA GLN A 4 1.66 -10.23 6.32
C GLN A 4 1.03 -8.83 6.19
N GLU A 5 1.77 -7.79 6.58
CA GLU A 5 1.36 -6.41 6.41
C GLU A 5 1.27 -6.06 4.93
N LEU A 6 2.24 -6.49 4.12
CA LEU A 6 2.22 -6.28 2.67
C LEU A 6 0.98 -6.88 2.03
N GLN A 7 0.61 -8.11 2.42
CA GLN A 7 -0.61 -8.76 1.94
C GLN A 7 -1.89 -8.00 2.35
N LYS A 8 -1.94 -7.50 3.60
CA LYS A 8 -3.08 -6.69 4.07
C LYS A 8 -3.19 -5.39 3.27
N GLU A 9 -2.07 -4.75 2.96
CA GLU A 9 -2.05 -3.52 2.19
C GLU A 9 -2.46 -3.78 0.73
N ILE A 10 -1.96 -4.84 0.09
CA ILE A 10 -2.38 -5.25 -1.26
C ILE A 10 -3.89 -5.45 -1.33
N VAL A 11 -4.49 -6.16 -0.37
CA VAL A 11 -5.95 -6.37 -0.33
C VAL A 11 -6.70 -5.05 -0.17
N LYS A 12 -6.21 -4.18 0.72
CA LYS A 12 -6.81 -2.86 0.97
C LYS A 12 -6.80 -1.99 -0.29
N TYR A 13 -5.69 -1.91 -1.01
CA TYR A 13 -5.58 -1.09 -2.22
C TYR A 13 -6.30 -1.72 -3.41
N TYR A 14 -6.25 -3.04 -3.56
CA TYR A 14 -7.01 -3.75 -4.59
C TYR A 14 -8.50 -3.45 -4.50
N GLN A 15 -9.07 -3.43 -3.29
CA GLN A 15 -10.48 -3.08 -3.07
C GLN A 15 -10.83 -1.64 -3.45
N LYS A 16 -9.85 -0.72 -3.44
CA LYS A 16 -10.01 0.68 -3.83
C LYS A 16 -9.90 0.90 -5.34
N LEU A 17 -9.40 -0.07 -6.11
CA LEU A 17 -9.30 0.04 -7.56
C LEU A 17 -10.69 0.00 -8.22
N PRO A 18 -10.87 0.61 -9.41
CA PRO A 18 -12.07 0.42 -10.21
C PRO A 18 -12.29 -1.05 -10.53
N LYS A 19 -13.55 -1.43 -10.77
CA LYS A 19 -13.88 -2.78 -11.24
C LYS A 19 -13.11 -3.16 -12.49
N GLU A 20 -13.00 -2.25 -13.46
CA GLU A 20 -12.25 -2.50 -14.70
C GLU A 20 -10.77 -2.79 -14.43
N THR A 21 -10.14 -2.05 -13.51
CA THR A 21 -8.74 -2.28 -13.14
C THR A 21 -8.57 -3.55 -12.32
N GLN A 22 -9.52 -3.86 -11.44
CA GLN A 22 -9.57 -5.13 -10.69
C GLN A 22 -9.65 -6.32 -11.64
N GLU A 23 -10.43 -6.22 -12.73
CA GLU A 23 -10.53 -7.25 -13.76
C GLU A 23 -9.20 -7.42 -14.52
N ILE A 24 -8.56 -6.32 -14.93
CA ILE A 24 -7.23 -6.40 -15.58
C ILE A 24 -6.21 -7.03 -14.64
N PHE A 25 -6.16 -6.59 -13.38
CA PHE A 25 -5.25 -7.14 -12.39
C PHE A 25 -5.49 -8.64 -12.16
N SER A 26 -6.77 -9.04 -12.03
CA SER A 26 -7.19 -10.43 -11.84
C SER A 26 -6.93 -11.32 -13.05
N SER A 27 -6.87 -10.75 -14.25
CA SER A 27 -6.61 -11.51 -15.48
C SER A 27 -5.23 -12.15 -15.53
N MET A 28 -4.30 -11.69 -14.68
CA MET A 28 -2.90 -12.16 -14.62
C MET A 28 -2.10 -12.01 -15.93
N LYS A 29 -2.66 -11.44 -16.99
CA LYS A 29 -1.97 -11.23 -18.27
C LYS A 29 -0.72 -10.38 -18.14
N TRP A 30 -0.77 -9.36 -17.27
CA TRP A 30 0.39 -8.51 -16.99
C TRP A 30 1.56 -9.31 -16.39
N LEU A 31 1.29 -10.35 -15.59
CA LEU A 31 2.31 -11.18 -14.97
C LEU A 31 2.98 -12.09 -16.02
N GLU A 32 2.22 -12.58 -16.99
CA GLU A 32 2.76 -13.32 -18.15
C GLU A 32 3.68 -12.43 -18.98
N THR A 33 3.24 -11.21 -19.29
CA THR A 33 4.08 -10.21 -19.98
C THR A 33 5.35 -9.91 -19.19
N LEU A 34 5.24 -9.71 -17.87
CA LEU A 34 6.39 -9.44 -17.01
C LEU A 34 7.38 -10.61 -16.97
N LYS A 35 6.88 -11.85 -17.01
CA LYS A 35 7.70 -13.05 -17.12
C LYS A 35 8.46 -13.10 -18.45
N GLN A 36 7.83 -12.75 -19.56
CA GLN A 36 8.50 -12.67 -20.87
C GLN A 36 9.59 -11.61 -20.90
N ILE A 37 9.33 -10.43 -20.32
CA ILE A 37 10.32 -9.36 -20.16
C ILE A 37 11.49 -9.87 -19.31
N SER A 38 11.20 -10.50 -18.17
CA SER A 38 12.23 -11.02 -17.27
C SER A 38 13.18 -12.03 -17.95
N LEU A 39 12.63 -12.92 -18.78
CA LEU A 39 13.41 -13.87 -19.57
C LEU A 39 14.30 -13.16 -20.60
N ARG A 40 13.78 -12.14 -21.28
CA ARG A 40 14.52 -11.37 -22.30
C ARG A 40 15.75 -10.67 -21.72
N TYR A 41 15.61 -10.12 -20.51
CA TYR A 41 16.70 -9.44 -19.81
C TYR A 41 17.54 -10.37 -18.93
N SER A 42 17.31 -11.69 -19.01
CA SER A 42 18.06 -12.71 -18.24
C SER A 42 18.10 -12.44 -16.74
N LEU A 43 16.96 -12.01 -16.19
CA LEU A 43 16.85 -11.72 -14.76
C LEU A 43 16.98 -13.01 -13.93
N ASN A 44 17.64 -12.92 -12.80
CA ASN A 44 17.67 -14.00 -11.81
C ASN A 44 16.40 -14.01 -10.94
N ASP A 45 16.17 -15.09 -10.19
CA ASP A 45 14.96 -15.28 -9.39
C ASP A 45 14.67 -14.12 -8.42
N LYS A 46 15.72 -13.55 -7.80
CA LYS A 46 15.59 -12.41 -6.89
C LYS A 46 15.17 -11.14 -7.63
N GLN A 47 15.76 -10.88 -8.80
CA GLN A 47 15.38 -9.76 -9.65
C GLN A 47 13.94 -9.89 -10.17
N ILE A 48 13.51 -11.13 -10.51
CA ILE A 48 12.14 -11.44 -10.91
C ILE A 48 11.16 -11.18 -9.76
N GLU A 49 11.52 -11.54 -8.53
CA GLU A 49 10.73 -11.26 -7.34
C GLU A 49 10.60 -9.75 -7.09
N THR A 50 11.72 -9.01 -7.13
CA THR A 50 11.73 -7.56 -6.99
C THR A 50 10.84 -6.92 -8.04
N ILE A 51 11.07 -7.17 -9.33
CA ILE A 51 10.29 -6.52 -10.40
C ILE A 51 8.81 -6.88 -10.35
N GLY A 52 8.47 -8.12 -9.96
CA GLY A 52 7.10 -8.57 -9.76
C GLY A 52 6.39 -7.85 -8.62
N THR A 53 7.08 -7.68 -7.50
CA THR A 53 6.56 -6.97 -6.32
C THR A 53 6.35 -5.50 -6.65
N GLU A 54 7.37 -4.84 -7.19
CA GLU A 54 7.32 -3.42 -7.50
C GLU A 54 6.31 -3.09 -8.59
N THR A 55 6.21 -3.92 -9.66
CA THR A 55 5.15 -3.77 -10.68
C THR A 55 3.76 -3.88 -10.04
N THR A 56 3.59 -4.82 -9.10
CA THR A 56 2.32 -4.98 -8.38
C THR A 56 1.98 -3.71 -7.59
N LEU A 57 2.95 -3.11 -6.90
CA LEU A 57 2.74 -1.88 -6.12
C LEU A 57 2.35 -0.70 -7.01
N VAL A 58 2.97 -0.54 -8.18
CA VAL A 58 2.56 0.48 -9.17
C VAL A 58 1.15 0.23 -9.68
N LEU A 59 0.83 -1.02 -10.03
CA LEU A 59 -0.49 -1.38 -10.53
C LEU A 59 -1.60 -1.23 -9.50
N LEU A 60 -1.27 -1.23 -8.21
CA LEU A 60 -2.19 -0.93 -7.12
C LEU A 60 -2.27 0.57 -6.80
N GLY A 61 -1.47 1.41 -7.48
CA GLY A 61 -1.38 2.85 -7.21
C GLY A 61 -0.75 3.16 -5.86
N ILE A 62 0.04 2.24 -5.28
CA ILE A 62 0.72 2.44 -3.99
C ILE A 62 1.97 3.29 -4.16
N ILE A 63 2.70 3.09 -5.26
CA ILE A 63 3.91 3.86 -5.61
C ILE A 63 3.74 4.54 -6.97
N HIS A 64 4.42 5.66 -7.17
CA HIS A 64 4.40 6.41 -8.43
C HIS A 64 5.37 5.80 -9.46
N SER A 65 5.10 6.00 -10.76
CA SER A 65 5.95 5.49 -11.85
C SER A 65 7.41 5.95 -11.76
N ASP A 66 7.64 7.19 -11.31
CA ASP A 66 9.01 7.71 -11.12
C ASP A 66 9.74 7.01 -9.96
N GLU A 67 9.01 6.70 -8.88
CA GLU A 67 9.56 5.95 -7.74
C GLU A 67 9.88 4.52 -8.15
N TYR A 68 8.98 3.89 -8.89
CA TYR A 68 9.18 2.57 -9.47
C TYR A 68 10.45 2.49 -10.34
N GLU A 69 10.66 3.44 -11.26
CA GLU A 69 11.86 3.49 -12.09
C GLU A 69 13.14 3.56 -11.23
N ASN A 70 13.12 4.40 -10.18
CA ASN A 70 14.26 4.55 -9.27
C ASN A 70 14.52 3.28 -8.46
N ILE A 71 13.48 2.60 -7.98
CA ILE A 71 13.61 1.32 -7.28
C ILE A 71 14.26 0.28 -8.20
N LEU A 72 13.78 0.15 -9.44
CA LEU A 72 14.39 -0.79 -10.40
C LEU A 72 15.86 -0.47 -10.69
N LYS A 73 16.21 0.81 -10.84
CA LYS A 73 17.59 1.27 -11.04
C LYS A 73 18.51 0.87 -9.88
N ASN A 74 18.01 0.96 -8.65
CA ASN A 74 18.81 0.74 -7.46
C ASN A 74 18.89 -0.74 -7.07
N GLU A 75 17.81 -1.50 -7.24
CA GLU A 75 17.71 -2.85 -6.70
C GLU A 75 18.10 -3.96 -7.67
N LEU A 76 17.91 -3.75 -8.98
CA LEU A 76 18.20 -4.80 -9.95
C LEU A 76 19.69 -4.94 -10.26
N GLY A 77 20.50 -3.89 -10.03
CA GLY A 77 21.95 -3.95 -10.27
C GLY A 77 22.34 -4.22 -11.74
N LEU A 78 21.45 -3.90 -12.69
CA LEU A 78 21.69 -4.05 -14.13
C LEU A 78 22.39 -2.80 -14.69
N GLN A 79 22.91 -2.91 -15.91
CA GLN A 79 23.44 -1.75 -16.62
C GLN A 79 22.32 -0.74 -16.91
N LYS A 80 22.61 0.55 -16.78
CA LYS A 80 21.65 1.66 -16.96
C LYS A 80 20.83 1.52 -18.25
N ASP A 81 21.49 1.31 -19.38
CA ASP A 81 20.83 1.17 -20.69
C ASP A 81 19.88 -0.05 -20.76
N SER A 82 20.20 -1.11 -20.01
CA SER A 82 19.34 -2.30 -19.93
C SER A 82 18.11 -2.03 -19.08
N ILE A 83 18.25 -1.29 -17.98
CA ILE A 83 17.13 -0.91 -17.11
C ILE A 83 16.19 0.04 -17.84
N GLU A 84 16.72 1.04 -18.56
CA GLU A 84 15.89 1.99 -19.29
C GLU A 84 15.05 1.31 -20.39
N LYS A 85 15.64 0.37 -21.13
CA LYS A 85 14.91 -0.42 -22.14
C LYS A 85 13.86 -1.33 -21.52
N MET A 86 14.21 -2.02 -20.43
CA MET A 86 13.29 -2.90 -19.72
C MET A 86 12.13 -2.13 -19.11
N PHE A 87 12.40 -0.98 -18.48
CA PHE A 87 11.39 -0.09 -17.94
C PHE A 87 10.45 0.42 -19.05
N THR A 88 11.01 0.88 -20.18
CA THR A 88 10.21 1.30 -21.33
C THR A 88 9.28 0.18 -21.82
N GLU A 89 9.78 -1.05 -21.89
CA GLU A 89 8.98 -2.19 -22.32
C GLU A 89 7.85 -2.53 -21.34
N ILE A 90 8.12 -2.47 -20.02
CA ILE A 90 7.10 -2.64 -18.98
C ILE A 90 6.07 -1.52 -19.06
N ASP A 91 6.53 -0.29 -19.25
CA ASP A 91 5.64 0.86 -19.36
C ASP A 91 4.70 0.72 -20.54
N GLU A 92 5.22 0.40 -21.72
CA GLU A 92 4.42 0.26 -22.94
C GLU A 92 3.49 -0.95 -22.90
N SER A 93 3.93 -2.07 -22.34
CA SER A 93 3.20 -3.35 -22.43
C SER A 93 2.25 -3.61 -21.26
N ILE A 94 2.48 -2.97 -20.10
CA ILE A 94 1.72 -3.20 -18.87
C ILE A 94 1.11 -1.89 -18.39
N LEU A 95 1.95 -0.91 -18.04
CA LEU A 95 1.48 0.27 -17.31
C LEU A 95 0.59 1.15 -18.17
N LYS A 96 0.95 1.41 -19.44
CA LYS A 96 0.20 2.27 -20.36
C LYS A 96 -1.23 1.80 -20.61
N THR A 97 -1.47 0.48 -20.58
CA THR A 97 -2.81 -0.08 -20.74
C THR A 97 -3.72 0.20 -19.54
N ILE A 98 -3.14 0.33 -18.35
CA ILE A 98 -3.87 0.44 -17.08
C ILE A 98 -3.87 1.90 -16.56
N ARG A 99 -2.88 2.69 -16.96
CA ARG A 99 -2.65 4.07 -16.50
C ARG A 99 -3.89 4.97 -16.57
N PRO A 100 -4.70 4.99 -17.64
CA PRO A 100 -5.89 5.84 -17.68
C PRO A 100 -6.89 5.55 -16.54
N GLN A 101 -7.03 4.28 -16.16
CA GLN A 101 -7.91 3.87 -15.07
C GLN A 101 -7.29 4.16 -13.69
N LEU A 102 -5.97 3.97 -13.57
CA LEU A 102 -5.25 4.28 -12.34
C LEU A 102 -5.26 5.77 -12.04
N GLU A 103 -4.97 6.62 -13.03
CA GLU A 103 -5.02 8.07 -12.89
C GLU A 103 -6.40 8.53 -12.41
N GLU A 104 -7.48 8.04 -13.03
CA GLU A 104 -8.85 8.38 -12.61
C GLU A 104 -9.09 8.06 -11.12
N THR A 105 -8.62 6.92 -10.63
CA THR A 105 -8.78 6.58 -9.21
C THR A 105 -7.81 7.22 -8.26
N PHE A 106 -6.59 7.43 -8.70
CA PHE A 106 -5.60 8.11 -7.91
C PHE A 106 -6.10 9.52 -7.63
N TYR A 107 -6.54 10.25 -8.66
CA TYR A 107 -7.09 11.60 -8.49
C TYR A 107 -8.39 11.63 -7.67
N LYS A 108 -9.31 10.67 -7.85
CA LYS A 108 -10.54 10.61 -7.04
C LYS A 108 -10.27 10.31 -5.56
N ASN A 109 -9.36 9.37 -5.28
CA ASN A 109 -9.01 9.01 -3.91
C ASN A 109 -8.19 10.13 -3.24
N ASP A 110 -7.29 10.77 -3.98
CA ASP A 110 -6.56 11.95 -3.54
C ASP A 110 -7.50 13.12 -3.26
N GLU A 111 -8.52 13.36 -4.09
CA GLU A 111 -9.50 14.43 -3.86
C GLU A 111 -10.25 14.24 -2.55
N GLU A 112 -10.70 13.02 -2.22
CA GLU A 112 -11.40 12.77 -0.97
C GLU A 112 -10.53 12.97 0.28
N GLU A 113 -9.24 12.65 0.21
CA GLU A 113 -8.31 12.88 1.31
C GLU A 113 -7.84 14.34 1.39
N LYS A 114 -7.55 14.97 0.25
CA LYS A 114 -7.23 16.40 0.16
C LYS A 114 -8.37 17.25 0.69
N ASP A 115 -9.61 16.94 0.32
CA ASP A 115 -10.80 17.62 0.83
C ASP A 115 -10.89 17.59 2.36
N LYS A 116 -10.52 16.47 2.99
CA LYS A 116 -10.55 16.35 4.46
C LYS A 116 -9.47 17.19 5.11
N ILE A 117 -8.27 17.20 4.53
CA ILE A 117 -7.14 18.00 4.99
C ILE A 117 -7.44 19.49 4.82
N ASP A 118 -7.94 19.89 3.65
CA ASP A 118 -8.27 21.28 3.32
C ASP A 118 -9.42 21.80 4.17
N LYS A 119 -10.46 21.00 4.41
CA LYS A 119 -11.55 21.38 5.33
C LYS A 119 -11.02 21.64 6.72
N ARG A 120 -10.22 20.73 7.28
CA ARG A 120 -9.64 20.92 8.62
C ARG A 120 -8.67 22.08 8.69
N PHE A 121 -7.84 22.27 7.66
CA PHE A 121 -6.96 23.43 7.59
C PHE A 121 -7.79 24.72 7.55
N ASN A 122 -8.86 24.76 6.76
CA ASN A 122 -9.75 25.91 6.66
C ASN A 122 -10.52 26.20 7.96
N ASP A 123 -10.79 25.19 8.77
CA ASP A 123 -11.42 25.34 10.09
C ASP A 123 -10.45 25.84 11.17
N LEU A 124 -9.14 25.87 10.90
CA LEU A 124 -8.16 26.44 11.83
C LEU A 124 -8.33 27.95 11.99
N SER A 125 -8.00 28.45 13.19
CA SER A 125 -7.94 29.89 13.44
C SER A 125 -6.93 30.56 12.52
N LYS A 126 -7.17 31.83 12.18
CA LYS A 126 -6.27 32.61 11.31
C LYS A 126 -4.83 32.62 11.86
N GLU A 127 -4.68 32.78 13.17
CA GLU A 127 -3.38 32.79 13.84
C GLU A 127 -2.64 31.46 13.67
N THR A 128 -3.38 30.35 13.63
CA THR A 128 -2.80 29.00 13.47
C THR A 128 -2.37 28.77 12.03
N LYS A 129 -3.19 29.17 11.04
CA LYS A 129 -2.82 29.11 9.62
C LYS A 129 -1.57 29.93 9.35
N ASP A 130 -1.52 31.17 9.83
CA ASP A 130 -0.37 32.05 9.68
C ASP A 130 0.90 31.48 10.34
N ALA A 131 0.75 30.81 11.49
CA ALA A 131 1.87 30.16 12.17
C ALA A 131 2.41 28.94 11.41
N ILE A 132 1.53 28.15 10.79
CA ILE A 132 1.91 27.01 9.94
C ILE A 132 2.61 27.51 8.67
N GLU A 133 2.05 28.49 7.99
CA GLU A 133 2.64 29.05 6.76
C GLU A 133 4.04 29.61 7.00
N LYS A 134 4.24 30.37 8.08
CA LYS A 134 5.54 30.95 8.47
C LYS A 134 6.56 29.93 9.00
N SER A 135 6.16 28.68 9.23
CA SER A 135 7.06 27.67 9.80
C SER A 135 7.99 27.03 8.77
N ASP A 136 7.72 27.23 7.47
CA ASP A 136 8.41 26.58 6.35
C ASP A 136 8.45 25.06 6.48
N TYR A 137 7.37 24.46 7.02
CA TYR A 137 7.37 23.04 7.40
C TYR A 137 7.68 22.11 6.22
N GLN A 138 7.21 22.41 5.01
CA GLN A 138 7.44 21.58 3.82
C GLN A 138 8.93 21.46 3.50
N THR A 139 9.63 22.59 3.45
CA THR A 139 11.08 22.64 3.25
C THR A 139 11.81 21.88 4.34
N LYS A 140 11.37 22.02 5.60
CA LYS A 140 12.00 21.31 6.73
C LYS A 140 11.77 19.81 6.69
N ILE A 141 10.59 19.34 6.28
CA ILE A 141 10.33 17.90 6.07
C ILE A 141 11.22 17.35 4.96
N TYR A 142 11.38 18.10 3.86
CA TYR A 142 12.29 17.72 2.78
C TYR A 142 13.76 17.63 3.24
N GLU A 143 14.26 18.65 3.95
CA GLU A 143 15.61 18.64 4.52
C GLU A 143 15.84 17.45 5.47
N ILE A 144 14.87 17.14 6.33
CA ILE A 144 14.93 15.99 7.24
C ILE A 144 14.91 14.69 6.43
N GLY A 145 14.04 14.57 5.42
CA GLY A 145 13.99 13.42 4.53
C GLY A 145 15.35 13.13 3.89
N GLN A 146 15.99 14.15 3.33
CA GLN A 146 17.31 14.03 2.72
C GLN A 146 18.39 13.69 3.75
N LYS A 147 18.39 14.35 4.92
CA LYS A 147 19.37 14.10 6.00
C LYS A 147 19.37 12.63 6.44
N TYR A 148 18.21 11.98 6.45
CA TYR A 148 18.05 10.59 6.89
C TYR A 148 17.98 9.58 5.72
N ASN A 149 18.18 10.04 4.48
CA ASN A 149 18.04 9.25 3.25
C ASN A 149 16.69 8.50 3.18
N LEU A 150 15.61 9.21 3.52
CA LEU A 150 14.26 8.65 3.42
C LEU A 150 13.86 8.47 1.96
N THR A 151 13.15 7.38 1.67
CA THR A 151 12.51 7.19 0.36
C THR A 151 11.38 8.20 0.16
N VAL A 152 10.94 8.38 -1.09
CA VAL A 152 9.80 9.27 -1.40
C VAL A 152 8.55 8.83 -0.63
N TYR A 153 8.27 7.53 -0.61
CA TYR A 153 7.22 6.94 0.22
C TYR A 153 7.34 7.28 1.72
N GLN A 154 8.52 7.10 2.32
CA GLN A 154 8.77 7.44 3.73
C GLN A 154 8.61 8.95 4.00
N MET A 155 9.03 9.80 3.06
CA MET A 155 8.81 11.25 3.14
C MET A 155 7.32 11.59 3.07
N GLY A 156 6.53 10.86 2.29
CA GLY A 156 5.07 10.96 2.26
C GLY A 156 4.45 10.68 3.63
N ILE A 157 4.83 9.56 4.27
CA ILE A 157 4.37 9.20 5.63
C ILE A 157 4.76 10.27 6.65
N LEU A 158 6.01 10.76 6.58
CA LEU A 158 6.51 11.81 7.48
C LEU A 158 5.73 13.12 7.30
N GLY A 159 5.47 13.50 6.04
CA GLY A 159 4.66 14.63 5.64
C GLY A 159 3.25 14.56 6.22
N GLU A 160 2.54 13.48 5.90
CA GLU A 160 1.18 13.20 6.34
C GLU A 160 1.08 13.24 7.88
N SER A 161 1.97 12.52 8.56
CA SER A 161 1.95 12.42 10.03
C SER A 161 2.20 13.79 10.69
N THR A 162 3.10 14.59 10.12
CA THR A 162 3.38 15.95 10.62
C THR A 162 2.19 16.87 10.41
N ILE A 163 1.56 16.83 9.24
CA ILE A 163 0.32 17.57 8.94
C ILE A 163 -0.79 17.19 9.93
N ASN A 164 -0.97 15.90 10.19
CA ASN A 164 -1.97 15.41 11.13
C ASN A 164 -1.77 15.97 12.56
N VAL A 165 -0.52 16.16 13.01
CA VAL A 165 -0.23 16.81 14.29
C VAL A 165 -0.54 18.31 14.24
N MET A 166 -0.17 19.00 13.16
CA MET A 166 -0.45 20.43 13.00
C MET A 166 -1.95 20.73 12.94
N LEU A 167 -2.75 19.84 12.34
CA LEU A 167 -4.20 19.93 12.26
C LEU A 167 -4.93 19.42 13.53
N GLY A 168 -4.19 18.95 14.53
CA GLY A 168 -4.76 18.41 15.77
C GLY A 168 -5.52 17.09 15.58
N ILE A 169 -5.32 16.38 14.47
CA ILE A 169 -5.86 15.03 14.22
C ILE A 169 -5.11 14.03 15.09
N THR A 170 -3.79 14.13 15.12
CA THR A 170 -2.90 13.29 15.95
C THR A 170 -2.40 14.09 17.13
N LEU A 171 -2.53 13.52 18.34
CA LEU A 171 -1.98 14.14 19.54
C LEU A 171 -0.44 14.14 19.50
N PRO A 172 0.25 15.19 19.97
CA PRO A 172 1.71 15.27 19.89
C PRO A 172 2.46 14.10 20.56
N ASN A 173 1.89 13.53 21.63
CA ASN A 173 2.48 12.36 22.31
C ASN A 173 2.33 11.05 21.52
N LYS A 174 1.39 10.99 20.58
CA LYS A 174 1.18 9.86 19.65
C LYS A 174 1.91 10.04 18.32
N PHE A 175 2.63 11.14 18.14
CA PHE A 175 3.35 11.38 16.89
C PHE A 175 4.42 10.29 16.63
N GLY A 176 5.09 9.82 17.69
CA GLY A 176 6.05 8.72 17.56
C GLY A 176 5.44 7.44 17.00
N GLU A 177 4.26 7.05 17.51
CA GLU A 177 3.51 5.87 17.03
C GLU A 177 3.20 5.99 15.53
N SER A 178 2.83 7.18 15.05
CA SER A 178 2.50 7.40 13.63
C SER A 178 3.69 7.20 12.68
N LEU A 179 4.92 7.34 13.18
CA LEU A 179 6.16 7.18 12.43
C LEU A 179 6.75 5.77 12.52
N GLU A 180 6.17 4.85 13.28
CA GLU A 180 6.59 3.43 13.25
C GLU A 180 6.46 2.83 11.84
N ARG A 181 5.54 3.39 11.03
CA ARG A 181 5.34 3.08 9.61
C ARG A 181 6.54 3.40 8.72
N LEU A 182 7.53 4.17 9.19
CA LEU A 182 8.75 4.45 8.43
C LEU A 182 9.70 3.24 8.36
N GLU A 183 9.53 2.25 9.24
CA GLU A 183 10.37 1.04 9.29
C GLU A 183 11.86 1.32 9.52
N LEU A 184 12.16 2.42 10.23
CA LEU A 184 13.51 2.79 10.60
C LEU A 184 13.87 2.26 12.00
N PRO A 185 15.16 2.05 12.30
CA PRO A 185 15.62 1.81 13.65
C PRO A 185 15.08 2.86 14.63
N THR A 186 14.68 2.42 15.82
CA THR A 186 14.04 3.27 16.84
C THR A 186 14.87 4.51 17.17
N GLU A 187 16.20 4.40 17.15
CA GLU A 187 17.12 5.51 17.36
C GLU A 187 16.96 6.58 16.27
N LYS A 188 16.93 6.19 14.98
CA LYS A 188 16.73 7.12 13.85
C LYS A 188 15.36 7.76 13.90
N THR A 189 14.31 6.97 14.20
CA THR A 189 12.95 7.49 14.34
C THR A 189 12.87 8.54 15.45
N THR A 190 13.52 8.28 16.58
CA THR A 190 13.59 9.24 17.71
C THR A 190 14.28 10.53 17.31
N GLU A 191 15.39 10.45 16.55
CA GLU A 191 16.05 11.64 16.03
C GLU A 191 15.16 12.42 15.05
N ILE A 192 14.47 11.74 14.12
CA ILE A 192 13.53 12.37 13.19
C ILE A 192 12.44 13.11 13.96
N ILE A 193 11.84 12.46 14.98
CA ILE A 193 10.83 13.08 15.86
C ILE A 193 11.37 14.35 16.50
N ASN A 194 12.60 14.31 17.03
CA ASN A 194 13.23 15.47 17.65
C ASN A 194 13.48 16.60 16.65
N ASN A 195 13.95 16.29 15.44
CA ASN A 195 14.15 17.29 14.39
C ASN A 195 12.83 17.93 13.95
N ILE A 196 11.73 17.16 13.84
CA ILE A 196 10.41 17.70 13.52
C ILE A 196 9.88 18.56 14.68
N ASN A 197 10.01 18.08 15.92
CA ASN A 197 9.58 18.81 17.10
C ASN A 197 10.29 20.17 17.22
N GLU A 198 11.61 20.20 17.08
CA GLU A 198 12.40 21.43 17.20
C GLU A 198 12.32 22.31 15.94
N GLY A 199 12.35 21.71 14.75
CA GLY A 199 12.43 22.43 13.48
C GLY A 199 11.12 23.00 13.00
N ILE A 200 9.99 22.35 13.33
CA ILE A 200 8.66 22.66 12.81
C ILE A 200 7.69 22.99 13.95
N LEU A 201 7.39 22.01 14.81
CA LEU A 201 6.29 22.14 15.77
C LEU A 201 6.56 23.21 16.83
N LYS A 202 7.82 23.35 17.28
CA LYS A 202 8.23 24.40 18.20
C LYS A 202 8.04 25.80 17.60
N LYS A 203 8.45 26.01 16.35
CA LYS A 203 8.25 27.31 15.66
C LYS A 203 6.77 27.68 15.57
N ILE A 204 5.91 26.71 15.23
CA ILE A 204 4.46 26.93 15.19
C ILE A 204 3.94 27.34 16.58
N ARG A 205 4.33 26.64 17.65
CA ARG A 205 3.95 26.98 19.04
C ARG A 205 4.43 28.39 19.43
N GLU A 206 5.66 28.74 19.09
CA GLU A 206 6.22 30.07 19.38
C GLU A 206 5.45 31.19 18.65
N GLN A 207 5.11 30.98 17.37
CA GLN A 207 4.29 31.92 16.60
C GLN A 207 2.88 32.06 17.18
N LEU A 208 2.25 30.95 17.59
CA LEU A 208 0.94 30.97 18.25
C LEU A 208 0.96 31.77 19.55
N VAL A 209 1.95 31.53 20.42
CA VAL A 209 2.12 32.29 21.68
C VAL A 209 2.33 33.77 21.40
N LYS A 210 3.15 34.11 20.39
CA LYS A 210 3.40 35.49 19.98
C LYS A 210 2.13 36.19 19.49
N ASN A 211 1.34 35.54 18.64
CA ASN A 211 0.09 36.09 18.10
C ASN A 211 -0.95 36.32 19.21
N ILE A 212 -1.10 35.36 20.14
CA ILE A 212 -2.02 35.50 21.29
C ILE A 212 -1.61 36.69 22.17
N ASN A 213 -0.31 36.87 22.43
CA ASN A 213 0.17 37.98 23.23
C ASN A 213 -0.01 39.32 22.52
N GLN A 214 0.23 39.40 21.21
CA GLN A 214 0.00 40.63 20.44
C GLN A 214 -1.48 41.05 20.41
N ASN A 215 -2.40 40.10 20.23
CA ASN A 215 -3.84 40.38 20.23
C ASN A 215 -4.38 40.86 21.59
N LYS A 216 -3.72 40.51 22.72
CA LYS A 216 -4.12 41.02 24.04
C LYS A 216 -3.85 42.52 24.19
N PHE A 217 -2.71 43.01 23.69
CA PHE A 217 -2.33 44.41 23.85
C PHE A 217 -3.06 45.37 22.89
N SER A 218 -3.61 44.89 21.78
CA SER A 218 -4.35 45.74 20.84
C SER A 218 -5.79 46.04 21.26
N LYS A 219 -6.35 45.32 22.24
CA LYS A 219 -7.74 45.54 22.71
C LYS A 219 -7.86 46.51 23.89
N ASP A 220 -6.75 46.87 24.54
CA ASP A 220 -6.76 47.76 25.70
C ASP A 220 -6.83 49.26 25.34
N ASP A 221 -6.61 49.62 24.06
CA ASP A 221 -6.75 51.03 23.61
C ASP A 221 -8.15 51.39 23.10
N GLU A 222 -9.02 50.42 22.77
CA GLU A 222 -10.41 50.69 22.36
C GLU A 222 -11.43 50.64 23.50
N SER A 223 -11.05 50.13 24.69
CA SER A 223 -11.93 50.15 25.86
C SER A 223 -11.89 51.48 26.64
N LYS A 224 -11.02 52.43 26.23
CA LYS A 224 -10.91 53.77 26.85
C LYS A 224 -11.94 54.78 26.34
N THR A 225 -12.75 54.46 25.33
CA THR A 225 -13.80 55.34 24.76
C THR A 225 -15.24 54.93 25.10
N MET A 226 -15.46 53.88 25.88
CA MET A 226 -16.83 53.47 26.32
C MET A 226 -17.11 53.67 27.82
N LEU A 227 -16.18 54.26 28.57
CA LEU A 227 -16.30 54.54 30.02
C LEU A 227 -16.58 56.03 30.34
N GLU A 228 -17.15 56.77 29.39
CA GLU A 228 -17.84 58.04 29.64
C GLU A 228 -19.36 57.89 29.43
N ARG A 229 -19.92 56.75 29.82
CA ARG A 229 -21.32 56.81 30.26
C ARG A 229 -21.30 57.58 31.57
N PRO A 230 -22.01 58.71 31.69
CA PRO A 230 -22.10 59.42 32.95
C PRO A 230 -22.55 58.42 33.99
N ILE A 231 -21.72 58.22 35.01
CA ILE A 231 -22.10 57.45 36.18
C ILE A 231 -23.23 58.27 36.79
N GLU A 232 -24.48 57.87 36.53
CA GLU A 232 -25.64 58.42 37.23
C GLU A 232 -25.29 58.43 38.71
N SER A 233 -25.37 59.62 39.30
CA SER A 233 -24.92 59.80 40.67
C SER A 233 -25.68 58.83 41.56
N ARG A 234 -25.05 58.35 42.63
CA ARG A 234 -25.71 57.49 43.61
C ARG A 234 -27.04 58.09 44.12
N GLU A 235 -27.16 59.41 44.11
CA GLU A 235 -28.40 60.15 44.43
C GLU A 235 -29.49 60.01 43.36
N GLU A 236 -29.15 59.91 42.07
CA GLU A 236 -30.11 59.62 40.99
C GLU A 236 -30.59 58.18 41.04
N MET A 237 -29.71 57.21 41.32
CA MET A 237 -30.13 55.81 41.53
C MET A 237 -31.02 55.65 42.76
N LEU A 238 -30.76 56.41 43.83
CA LEU A 238 -31.60 56.39 45.04
C LEU A 238 -32.98 57.01 44.81
N LYS A 239 -33.11 58.04 43.97
CA LYS A 239 -34.42 58.61 43.58
C LYS A 239 -35.31 57.60 42.84
N HIS A 240 -34.73 56.66 42.09
CA HIS A 240 -35.50 55.61 41.40
C HIS A 240 -36.01 54.51 42.34
N ILE A 241 -35.44 54.37 43.54
CA ILE A 241 -35.87 53.38 44.54
C ILE A 241 -36.97 53.96 45.45
N GLU A 242 -36.98 55.28 45.66
CA GLU A 242 -37.92 55.96 46.58
C GLU A 242 -39.33 56.19 46.00
N LYS A 243 -39.55 55.88 44.72
CA LYS A 243 -40.88 55.81 44.10
C LYS A 243 -41.12 54.45 43.45
N PRO A 244 -41.63 53.45 44.20
CA PRO A 244 -42.13 52.23 43.59
C PRO A 244 -43.45 52.53 42.87
N GLU A 245 -43.38 53.02 41.63
CA GLU A 245 -44.52 52.92 40.73
C GLU A 245 -44.71 51.43 40.40
N SER A 246 -45.66 50.84 41.11
CA SER A 246 -46.34 49.57 40.88
C SER A 246 -46.01 48.85 39.56
N ILE A 247 -44.94 48.06 39.56
CA ILE A 247 -44.72 47.03 38.54
C ILE A 247 -45.54 45.82 38.96
N ASN A 248 -46.81 45.81 38.56
CA ASN A 248 -47.63 44.61 38.54
C ASN A 248 -47.24 43.75 37.34
N ASN A 249 -47.11 42.44 37.58
CA ASN A 249 -47.06 41.34 36.62
C ASN A 249 -45.73 41.10 35.89
N TYR A 250 -44.83 40.38 36.55
CA TYR A 250 -44.02 39.36 35.87
C TYR A 250 -44.43 37.98 36.39
N GLU A 251 -45.22 37.30 35.58
CA GLU A 251 -45.67 35.92 35.77
C GLU A 251 -44.46 35.00 35.55
N LEU A 252 -44.01 34.37 36.65
CA LEU A 252 -42.94 33.38 36.66
C LEU A 252 -43.39 32.14 35.87
N PRO A 253 -42.68 31.71 34.81
CA PRO A 253 -42.99 30.45 34.14
C PRO A 253 -42.74 29.28 35.09
N ALA A 254 -43.79 28.50 35.31
CA ALA A 254 -43.80 27.31 36.15
C ALA A 254 -42.71 26.33 35.70
N ARG A 255 -41.88 25.93 36.67
CA ARG A 255 -40.96 24.79 36.54
C ARG A 255 -41.77 23.53 36.28
N SER A 256 -41.65 22.97 35.07
CA SER A 256 -42.14 21.63 34.77
C SER A 256 -41.33 20.61 35.57
N ALA A 257 -42.06 19.82 36.37
CA ALA A 257 -41.52 18.72 37.13
C ALA A 257 -40.99 17.63 36.17
N PHE A 258 -39.74 17.25 36.34
CA PHE A 258 -39.19 16.03 35.74
C PHE A 258 -39.85 14.82 36.40
N SER A 259 -40.81 14.24 35.68
CA SER A 259 -41.47 12.98 36.00
C SER A 259 -40.52 11.82 35.70
N THR A 260 -40.11 11.11 36.75
CA THR A 260 -39.45 9.81 36.65
C THR A 260 -40.52 8.73 36.73
N ALA A 261 -41.02 8.29 35.56
CA ALA A 261 -41.81 7.09 35.48
C ALA A 261 -41.70 6.47 34.08
N ASP A 262 -41.25 5.21 34.09
CA ASP A 262 -41.82 4.12 33.32
C ASP A 262 -41.66 4.13 31.79
N ALA A 263 -40.66 3.39 31.33
CA ALA A 263 -40.71 2.72 30.04
C ALA A 263 -39.84 1.46 30.08
N GLY A 264 -40.41 0.37 30.60
CA GLY A 264 -39.94 -0.99 30.34
C GLY A 264 -40.03 -1.30 28.84
N GLY A 265 -38.97 -0.98 28.11
CA GLY A 265 -38.76 -1.38 26.72
C GLY A 265 -38.22 -2.81 26.65
N ARG A 266 -39.12 -3.76 26.46
CA ARG A 266 -38.88 -5.16 26.15
C ARG A 266 -38.06 -5.28 24.86
N ILE A 267 -36.76 -5.57 24.97
CA ILE A 267 -35.89 -5.92 23.83
C ILE A 267 -36.29 -7.31 23.36
N THR A 268 -37.01 -7.40 22.26
CA THR A 268 -37.17 -8.64 21.50
C THR A 268 -35.88 -8.87 20.72
N ASN A 269 -35.18 -9.95 21.07
CA ASN A 269 -34.09 -10.52 20.29
C ASN A 269 -34.62 -11.01 18.93
N GLU A 270 -34.57 -10.17 17.90
CA GLU A 270 -34.58 -10.64 16.52
C GLU A 270 -33.20 -11.23 16.23
N LYS A 271 -33.16 -12.56 16.14
CA LYS A 271 -32.06 -13.32 15.55
C LYS A 271 -32.01 -12.98 14.06
N GLU A 272 -31.25 -11.95 13.71
CA GLU A 272 -30.73 -11.84 12.36
C GLU A 272 -29.68 -12.95 12.17
N SER A 273 -30.08 -13.94 11.36
CA SER A 273 -29.25 -15.02 10.87
C SER A 273 -28.13 -14.44 10.01
N VAL A 274 -27.01 -14.09 10.65
CA VAL A 274 -25.75 -13.83 9.98
C VAL A 274 -25.33 -15.13 9.30
N LYS A 275 -25.51 -15.17 7.98
CA LYS A 275 -24.92 -16.22 7.13
C LYS A 275 -23.40 -16.15 7.32
N PRO A 276 -22.71 -17.27 7.56
CA PRO A 276 -21.26 -17.25 7.71
C PRO A 276 -20.63 -16.72 6.41
N ILE A 277 -19.84 -15.66 6.54
CA ILE A 277 -18.92 -15.22 5.48
C ILE A 277 -17.91 -16.36 5.32
N THR A 278 -18.13 -17.18 4.29
CA THR A 278 -17.18 -18.19 3.85
C THR A 278 -15.88 -17.49 3.46
N ASN A 279 -14.78 -17.92 4.09
CA ASN A 279 -13.42 -17.61 3.66
C ASN A 279 -13.30 -17.76 2.13
N TYR A 280 -13.06 -16.66 1.41
CA TYR A 280 -12.68 -16.72 0.01
C TYR A 280 -11.27 -17.30 -0.08
N LYS A 281 -11.18 -18.62 -0.05
CA LYS A 281 -10.05 -19.35 -0.60
C LYS A 281 -10.12 -19.10 -2.11
N LEU A 282 -9.17 -18.35 -2.65
CA LEU A 282 -8.91 -18.26 -4.09
C LEU A 282 -8.63 -19.69 -4.60
N GLN A 283 -9.68 -20.42 -4.94
CA GLN A 283 -9.61 -21.63 -5.73
C GLN A 283 -9.57 -21.17 -7.19
N MET A 284 -8.38 -21.31 -7.77
CA MET A 284 -8.17 -21.14 -9.20
C MET A 284 -8.84 -22.31 -9.91
N ASP A 285 -9.87 -22.02 -10.71
CA ASP A 285 -10.45 -23.00 -11.62
C ASP A 285 -9.46 -23.28 -12.75
N GLN A 286 -8.84 -24.46 -12.72
CA GLN A 286 -8.21 -25.06 -13.89
C GLN A 286 -9.32 -25.68 -14.74
N LYS A 287 -9.77 -24.98 -15.78
CA LYS A 287 -10.51 -25.62 -16.86
C LYS A 287 -10.21 -24.95 -18.19
N GLU A 288 -9.84 -25.81 -19.14
CA GLU A 288 -9.75 -25.58 -20.59
C GLU A 288 -8.52 -24.83 -21.10
N LEU A 289 -7.42 -25.58 -21.30
CA LEU A 289 -6.51 -25.43 -22.44
C LEU A 289 -5.87 -26.79 -22.73
N SER A 290 -6.55 -27.60 -23.55
CA SER A 290 -6.03 -28.85 -24.10
C SER A 290 -6.75 -29.16 -25.41
N ALA A 291 -6.31 -28.53 -26.51
CA ALA A 291 -6.34 -29.06 -27.87
C ALA A 291 -5.74 -28.02 -28.85
N GLY A 292 -4.88 -28.47 -29.75
CA GLY A 292 -4.34 -27.68 -30.87
C GLY A 292 -2.80 -27.64 -30.86
N GLU A 293 -2.16 -28.72 -31.33
CA GLU A 293 -1.57 -28.85 -32.68
C GLU A 293 -0.06 -28.56 -32.66
N GLN A 294 0.73 -29.64 -32.66
CA GLN A 294 2.16 -29.60 -32.97
C GLN A 294 2.32 -29.62 -34.49
N GLU A 295 2.64 -28.48 -35.08
CA GLU A 295 3.23 -28.45 -36.42
C GLU A 295 4.74 -28.72 -36.33
N THR A 296 5.15 -29.77 -37.03
CA THR A 296 6.54 -30.14 -37.30
C THR A 296 7.17 -29.12 -38.26
N ILE A 297 8.15 -28.35 -37.80
CA ILE A 297 8.99 -27.53 -38.68
C ILE A 297 10.24 -28.33 -39.04
N THR A 298 10.37 -28.54 -40.35
CA THR A 298 11.47 -29.17 -41.07
C THR A 298 12.74 -28.33 -41.03
N ASP A 299 13.88 -29.01 -40.87
CA ASP A 299 15.23 -28.48 -41.04
C ASP A 299 15.45 -27.90 -42.45
N GLU A 300 15.77 -26.61 -42.55
CA GLU A 300 16.28 -26.01 -43.78
C GLU A 300 17.41 -24.98 -43.50
N GLN A 301 18.62 -25.42 -43.88
CA GLN A 301 19.78 -24.67 -44.39
C GLN A 301 20.24 -23.35 -43.73
N LEU A 302 21.36 -23.48 -43.01
CA LEU A 302 22.32 -22.39 -42.73
C LEU A 302 23.16 -22.07 -43.98
N PRO A 303 23.30 -20.79 -44.39
CA PRO A 303 24.39 -20.36 -45.24
C PRO A 303 25.60 -19.85 -44.44
N ALA A 304 26.77 -20.32 -44.87
CA ALA A 304 28.09 -19.99 -44.38
C ALA A 304 28.35 -18.47 -44.33
N ARG A 305 28.90 -18.00 -43.20
CA ARG A 305 29.50 -16.67 -43.09
C ARG A 305 31.02 -16.75 -43.10
N SER A 306 31.55 -16.00 -44.03
CA SER A 306 32.93 -15.71 -44.39
C SER A 306 33.81 -15.26 -43.23
N ALA A 307 35.04 -15.78 -43.24
CA ALA A 307 36.17 -15.34 -42.44
C ALA A 307 36.43 -13.82 -42.60
N PHE A 308 36.50 -13.12 -41.47
CA PHE A 308 37.06 -11.77 -41.40
C PHE A 308 38.41 -11.83 -40.69
N SER A 309 39.43 -11.43 -41.43
CA SER A 309 40.84 -11.38 -41.04
C SER A 309 41.10 -10.21 -40.10
N THR A 310 41.64 -10.47 -38.91
CA THR A 310 42.29 -9.45 -38.06
C THR A 310 43.76 -9.30 -38.44
N PRO A 311 44.31 -8.07 -38.56
CA PRO A 311 45.74 -7.85 -38.56
C PRO A 311 46.29 -7.71 -37.14
N ALA A 312 47.48 -8.28 -36.95
CA ALA A 312 48.26 -8.26 -35.73
C ALA A 312 49.26 -7.09 -35.68
N SER A 313 49.78 -6.85 -34.47
CA SER A 313 50.98 -6.07 -34.09
C SER A 313 50.75 -4.56 -33.89
N ASN A 314 51.21 -3.91 -32.81
CA ASN A 314 52.46 -4.08 -32.06
C ASN A 314 52.37 -3.47 -30.64
N ALA A 315 53.11 -4.09 -29.69
CA ALA A 315 53.97 -3.53 -28.62
C ALA A 315 53.43 -2.38 -27.71
N SER A 316 53.70 -2.26 -26.40
CA SER A 316 54.75 -2.75 -25.50
C SER A 316 54.49 -2.15 -24.09
N HIS A 317 55.15 -2.69 -23.06
CA HIS A 317 55.35 -2.11 -21.70
C HIS A 317 54.10 -2.11 -20.77
N SER A 318 54.17 -2.46 -19.48
CA SER A 318 55.28 -2.76 -18.57
C SER A 318 54.79 -3.62 -17.41
N ASP A 319 55.69 -4.46 -16.90
CA ASP A 319 55.65 -5.09 -15.59
C ASP A 319 55.20 -4.13 -14.49
N GLU A 320 54.31 -4.59 -13.61
CA GLU A 320 54.40 -4.37 -12.17
C GLU A 320 53.51 -5.39 -11.44
N GLY A 321 54.18 -6.29 -10.72
CA GLY A 321 53.55 -7.36 -9.96
C GLY A 321 52.87 -6.85 -8.70
N TRP A 322 51.69 -7.42 -8.39
CA TRP A 322 51.11 -7.40 -7.07
C TRP A 322 50.77 -8.83 -6.63
N ALA A 323 51.28 -9.14 -5.45
CA ALA A 323 51.25 -10.43 -4.82
C ALA A 323 49.85 -10.82 -4.32
N ASP A 324 49.56 -12.10 -4.45
CA ASP A 324 49.09 -12.98 -3.38
C ASP A 324 48.07 -12.44 -2.37
N ALA A 325 46.81 -12.85 -2.56
CA ALA A 325 45.87 -13.03 -1.45
C ALA A 325 44.84 -14.12 -1.82
N GLY A 326 45.20 -15.36 -1.53
CA GLY A 326 44.27 -16.49 -1.54
C GLY A 326 43.12 -16.28 -0.54
N GLY A 327 41.91 -16.15 -1.05
CA GLY A 327 40.66 -16.14 -0.28
C GLY A 327 39.73 -17.25 -0.74
N ARG A 328 39.91 -18.45 -0.19
CA ARG A 328 39.06 -19.63 -0.40
C ARG A 328 37.74 -19.44 0.36
N ILE A 329 36.71 -18.91 -0.30
CA ILE A 329 35.34 -18.88 0.25
C ILE A 329 34.67 -20.22 -0.07
N THR A 330 34.74 -21.16 0.87
CA THR A 330 33.83 -22.30 0.94
C THR A 330 32.88 -22.06 2.09
N ASN A 331 31.66 -21.61 1.80
CA ASN A 331 30.44 -21.90 2.54
C ASN A 331 29.25 -21.28 1.79
N LEU A 332 28.79 -22.01 0.78
CA LEU A 332 27.48 -21.79 0.17
C LEU A 332 26.45 -22.41 1.12
N GLU A 333 26.04 -21.65 2.14
CA GLU A 333 24.83 -21.97 2.88
C GLU A 333 23.67 -21.98 1.89
N LYS A 334 22.94 -23.10 1.83
CA LYS A 334 21.72 -23.21 1.06
C LYS A 334 20.69 -22.28 1.71
N GLU A 335 20.60 -21.06 1.21
CA GLU A 335 19.51 -20.15 1.56
C GLU A 335 18.18 -20.84 1.22
N LYS A 336 17.34 -20.96 2.24
CA LYS A 336 15.98 -21.48 2.10
C LYS A 336 15.20 -20.48 1.27
N THR A 337 14.77 -20.92 0.09
CA THR A 337 13.86 -20.18 -0.78
C THR A 337 12.58 -19.79 -0.03
N HIS A 338 12.09 -18.57 -0.28
CA HIS A 338 10.87 -18.04 0.34
C HIS A 338 9.65 -18.89 -0.10
N PRO A 339 8.80 -19.38 0.83
CA PRO A 339 7.88 -20.48 0.56
C PRO A 339 6.80 -20.16 -0.50
N ILE A 340 6.43 -18.90 -0.74
CA ILE A 340 5.34 -18.56 -1.67
C ILE A 340 5.77 -18.60 -3.14
N LEU A 341 7.00 -18.16 -3.47
CA LEU A 341 7.54 -18.24 -4.83
C LEU A 341 8.02 -19.64 -5.17
N ALA A 342 8.63 -20.36 -4.22
CA ALA A 342 8.97 -21.77 -4.37
C ALA A 342 7.73 -22.65 -4.57
N GLN A 343 6.61 -22.34 -3.89
CA GLN A 343 5.35 -23.08 -4.03
C GLN A 343 4.61 -22.77 -5.35
N LYS A 344 4.72 -21.54 -5.89
CA LYS A 344 4.02 -21.16 -7.13
C LYS A 344 4.81 -21.38 -8.41
N LEU A 345 6.14 -21.47 -8.34
CA LEU A 345 7.00 -21.63 -9.52
C LEU A 345 7.75 -22.98 -9.56
N GLY A 346 7.88 -23.72 -8.44
CA GLY A 346 8.71 -24.92 -8.35
C GLY A 346 8.01 -26.26 -8.05
N GLY A 347 6.71 -26.28 -7.78
CA GLY A 347 5.99 -27.50 -7.38
C GLY A 347 5.46 -28.31 -8.57
N SER A 348 6.00 -29.50 -8.83
CA SER A 348 5.26 -30.53 -9.59
C SER A 348 4.06 -30.97 -8.75
N PHE A 349 2.85 -30.66 -9.20
CA PHE A 349 1.61 -31.08 -8.53
C PHE A 349 1.51 -32.61 -8.59
N LYS A 350 1.80 -33.30 -7.49
CA LYS A 350 1.28 -34.64 -7.23
C LYS A 350 -0.20 -34.48 -6.88
N ILE A 351 -1.07 -34.77 -7.84
CA ILE A 351 -2.50 -34.88 -7.62
C ILE A 351 -2.69 -36.14 -6.77
N GLU A 352 -3.09 -35.98 -5.51
CA GLU A 352 -3.57 -37.12 -4.72
C GLU A 352 -4.82 -37.67 -5.42
N PRO A 353 -4.92 -38.99 -5.66
CA PRO A 353 -6.10 -39.57 -6.26
C PRO A 353 -7.28 -39.32 -5.32
N VAL A 354 -8.18 -38.44 -5.74
CA VAL A 354 -9.46 -38.24 -5.07
C VAL A 354 -10.29 -39.47 -5.35
N GLU A 355 -10.47 -40.32 -4.34
CA GLU A 355 -11.50 -41.36 -4.37
C GLU A 355 -12.84 -40.64 -4.49
N THR A 356 -13.42 -40.68 -5.69
CA THR A 356 -14.76 -40.14 -5.90
C THR A 356 -15.76 -41.19 -5.45
N ASP A 357 -16.52 -40.89 -4.40
CA ASP A 357 -17.68 -41.64 -3.93
C ASP A 357 -18.87 -41.53 -4.91
N HIS A 358 -18.62 -41.71 -6.20
CA HIS A 358 -19.67 -41.91 -7.19
C HIS A 358 -19.96 -43.40 -7.31
N SER A 359 -20.51 -43.96 -6.23
CA SER A 359 -21.19 -45.25 -6.28
C SER A 359 -22.49 -45.06 -7.04
N LEU A 360 -22.51 -45.48 -8.30
CA LEU A 360 -23.71 -45.60 -9.12
C LEU A 360 -24.57 -46.74 -8.57
N GLU A 361 -25.38 -46.45 -7.55
CA GLU A 361 -26.51 -47.30 -7.17
C GLU A 361 -27.64 -47.10 -8.18
N ASN A 362 -27.58 -47.85 -9.28
CA ASN A 362 -28.70 -48.44 -9.99
C ASN A 362 -28.27 -48.74 -11.42
N ILE A 363 -28.15 -50.01 -11.77
CA ILE A 363 -28.73 -50.60 -12.98
C ILE A 363 -28.62 -52.13 -12.87
N THR A 364 -29.78 -52.77 -13.05
CA THR A 364 -30.05 -54.20 -13.32
C THR A 364 -30.02 -55.24 -12.18
N LYS A 365 -31.22 -55.55 -11.69
CA LYS A 365 -31.64 -56.90 -11.28
C LYS A 365 -31.82 -57.82 -12.52
N ASN A 366 -31.67 -59.12 -12.24
CA ASN A 366 -31.94 -60.32 -13.05
C ASN A 366 -30.82 -60.71 -14.04
N SER A 367 -30.32 -61.95 -14.13
CA SER A 367 -30.82 -63.24 -13.65
C SER A 367 -29.70 -64.30 -13.62
N SER A 368 -29.79 -65.20 -12.64
CA SER A 368 -29.54 -66.65 -12.75
C SER A 368 -28.13 -67.19 -13.08
N ALA A 369 -27.57 -67.82 -12.05
CA ALA A 369 -27.13 -69.22 -12.03
C ALA A 369 -25.79 -69.63 -12.70
N ASN A 370 -24.88 -70.03 -11.80
CA ASN A 370 -24.17 -71.33 -11.76
C ASN A 370 -22.81 -71.51 -12.46
N SER A 371 -21.97 -72.34 -11.82
CA SER A 371 -20.66 -72.93 -12.19
C SER A 371 -19.44 -72.00 -12.11
N GLU A 372 -18.55 -72.20 -11.13
CA GLU A 372 -17.43 -73.16 -11.05
C GLU A 372 -16.15 -72.70 -11.77
N ILE A 373 -15.13 -72.41 -10.94
CA ILE A 373 -13.72 -72.83 -11.04
C ILE A 373 -13.16 -73.01 -12.46
N VAL A 374 -12.26 -72.13 -12.91
CA VAL A 374 -11.01 -72.50 -13.62
C VAL A 374 -9.95 -71.39 -13.47
N LYS A 375 -8.77 -71.80 -12.99
CA LYS A 375 -7.49 -71.08 -13.12
C LYS A 375 -7.07 -71.07 -14.59
N SER A 376 -6.73 -69.92 -15.17
CA SER A 376 -5.91 -69.90 -16.38
C SER A 376 -4.88 -68.79 -16.37
N SER A 377 -3.67 -69.27 -16.64
CA SER A 377 -2.39 -68.63 -16.85
C SER A 377 -2.39 -67.37 -17.73
N ASN A 378 -1.59 -66.43 -17.23
CA ASN A 378 -0.92 -65.34 -17.93
C ASN A 378 -0.32 -65.81 -19.28
N VAL A 379 -0.86 -65.33 -20.40
CA VAL A 379 -0.26 -65.46 -21.74
C VAL A 379 -0.25 -64.08 -22.38
N ASP A 380 0.95 -63.62 -22.71
CA ASP A 380 1.26 -62.33 -23.31
C ASP A 380 0.87 -62.32 -24.81
N PRO A 381 -0.01 -61.41 -25.24
CA PRO A 381 -0.55 -61.36 -26.61
C PRO A 381 0.43 -60.87 -27.70
N TYR A 382 1.70 -60.57 -27.39
CA TYR A 382 2.64 -59.98 -28.37
C TYR A 382 3.84 -60.84 -28.76
N ARG A 383 3.79 -62.16 -28.55
CA ARG A 383 4.89 -63.05 -28.98
C ARG A 383 4.63 -63.66 -30.36
N GLU A 384 4.95 -62.92 -31.42
CA GLU A 384 5.05 -63.49 -32.77
C GLU A 384 6.25 -64.43 -32.87
N LEU A 385 6.03 -65.62 -33.46
CA LEU A 385 7.06 -66.62 -33.75
C LEU A 385 7.60 -66.39 -35.17
N PRO A 386 8.93 -66.35 -35.39
CA PRO A 386 9.51 -66.32 -36.73
C PRO A 386 9.41 -67.70 -37.42
N GLU A 387 9.21 -67.67 -38.75
CA GLU A 387 9.01 -68.80 -39.68
C GLU A 387 10.14 -69.85 -39.71
#